data_AF-A0A165M629-F1
#
_entry.id   AF-A0A165M629-F1
#
_cell.length_a   1.000
_cell.length_b   1.000
_cell.length_c   1.000
_cell.angle_alpha   90.00
_cell.angle_beta   90.00
_cell.angle_gamma   90.00
#
_symmetry.space_group_name_H-M   'P 1'
#
loop_
_entity.id
_entity.type
_entity.pdbx_description
1 polymer ?
#
loop_
_entity_poly.entity_id
_entity_poly.type
_entity_poly.pdbx_seq_one_letter_code
_entity_poly.pdbx_strand_id
1 'polypeptide(L)'
;MITIYPMLATLLDVFWYGVQYVLRLLFKQNAPTRISTRPGPLGRIAIIGAGVTGISSAAHCITNGFEVVIFEARPSIGGVWSQVTASSGLQIHSMLYRFHPSVWWRSAYPQRDEIRTKGQD
;
A
#
# COMPACT_ATOMS: atom_id res chain seq x y z
N MET A 1 19.44 -31.95 15.41
CA MET A 1 18.46 -30.89 15.74
C MET A 1 18.62 -29.62 14.86
N ILE A 2 19.24 -29.71 13.66
CA ILE A 2 19.50 -28.56 12.77
C ILE A 2 18.85 -28.73 11.38
N THR A 3 18.41 -29.94 11.00
CA THR A 3 17.93 -30.25 9.64
C THR A 3 16.40 -30.14 9.44
N ILE A 4 15.61 -30.10 10.52
CA ILE A 4 14.12 -30.04 10.45
C ILE A 4 13.64 -28.59 10.23
N TYR A 5 14.35 -27.61 10.77
CA TYR A 5 14.03 -26.19 10.65
C TYR A 5 13.95 -25.67 9.21
N PRO A 6 14.90 -25.96 8.28
CA PRO A 6 14.82 -25.42 6.93
C PRO A 6 13.65 -26.00 6.12
N MET A 7 13.30 -27.28 6.29
CA MET A 7 12.18 -27.88 5.55
C MET A 7 10.81 -27.43 6.08
N LEU A 8 10.66 -27.28 7.40
CA LEU A 8 9.43 -26.75 7.98
C LEU A 8 9.26 -25.27 7.66
N ALA A 9 10.33 -24.47 7.72
CA ALA A 9 10.30 -23.06 7.36
C ALA A 9 9.92 -22.85 5.89
N THR A 10 10.50 -23.62 4.96
CA THR A 10 10.14 -23.50 3.54
C THR A 10 8.68 -23.89 3.27
N LEU A 11 8.15 -24.90 3.95
CA LEU A 11 6.72 -25.25 3.85
C LEU A 11 5.82 -24.12 4.36
N LEU A 12 6.17 -23.51 5.49
CA LEU A 12 5.44 -22.36 6.04
C LEU A 12 5.53 -21.13 5.14
N ASP A 13 6.68 -20.87 4.52
CA ASP A 13 6.86 -19.78 3.57
C ASP A 13 6.04 -20.01 2.31
N VAL A 14 6.08 -21.21 1.72
CA VAL A 14 5.26 -21.55 0.55
C VAL A 14 3.78 -21.40 0.86
N PHE A 15 3.35 -21.87 2.05
CA PHE A 15 1.98 -21.66 2.52
C PHE A 15 1.65 -20.16 2.65
N TRP A 16 2.52 -19.38 3.29
CA TRP A 16 2.33 -17.94 3.46
C TRP A 16 2.25 -17.19 2.12
N TYR A 17 3.13 -17.50 1.17
CA TYR A 17 3.10 -16.95 -0.17
C TYR A 17 1.82 -17.35 -0.92
N GLY A 18 1.36 -18.60 -0.76
CA GLY A 18 0.08 -19.08 -1.30
C GLY A 18 -1.12 -18.32 -0.73
N VAL A 19 -1.18 -18.14 0.59
CA VAL A 19 -2.22 -17.34 1.25
C VAL A 19 -2.19 -15.90 0.76
N GLN A 20 -1.01 -15.28 0.68
CA GLN A 20 -0.87 -13.91 0.13
C GLN A 20 -1.30 -13.82 -1.33
N TYR A 21 -1.05 -14.85 -2.14
CA TYR A 21 -1.49 -14.90 -3.53
C TYR A 21 -3.02 -14.96 -3.63
N VAL A 22 -3.67 -15.83 -2.85
CA VAL A 22 -5.14 -15.91 -2.80
C VAL A 22 -5.76 -14.61 -2.30
N LEU A 23 -5.24 -14.04 -1.22
CA LEU A 23 -5.70 -12.75 -0.70
C LEU A 23 -5.55 -11.64 -1.74
N ARG A 24 -4.46 -11.61 -2.52
CA ARG A 24 -4.31 -10.68 -3.63
C ARG A 24 -5.38 -10.86 -4.68
N LEU A 25 -5.71 -12.10 -5.07
CA LEU A 25 -6.75 -12.34 -6.05
C LEU A 25 -8.13 -11.91 -5.53
N LEU A 26 -8.43 -12.19 -4.25
CA LEU A 26 -9.71 -11.84 -3.64
C LEU A 26 -9.89 -10.32 -3.42
N PHE A 27 -8.82 -9.63 -3.00
CA PHE A 27 -8.87 -8.21 -2.63
C PHE A 27 -8.26 -7.29 -3.69
N LYS A 28 -7.93 -7.78 -4.89
CA LYS A 28 -7.51 -6.94 -6.01
C LYS A 28 -8.69 -6.04 -6.37
N GLN A 29 -8.56 -4.75 -6.07
CA GLN A 29 -9.50 -3.76 -6.58
C GLN A 29 -9.41 -3.79 -8.11
N ASN A 30 -10.56 -4.01 -8.77
CA ASN A 30 -10.62 -4.02 -10.23
C ASN A 30 -10.21 -2.64 -10.74
N ALA A 31 -9.36 -2.57 -11.77
CA ALA A 31 -9.02 -1.31 -12.40
C ALA A 31 -10.32 -0.59 -12.82
N PRO A 32 -10.38 0.75 -12.76
CA PRO A 32 -11.59 1.48 -13.15
C PRO A 32 -11.99 1.08 -14.56
N THR A 33 -13.09 0.33 -14.67
CA THR A 33 -13.64 -0.06 -15.95
C THR A 33 -14.12 1.23 -16.63
N ARG A 34 -13.38 1.71 -17.63
CA ARG A 34 -13.76 2.90 -18.44
C ARG A 34 -15.09 2.73 -19.20
N ILE A 35 -15.75 1.59 -19.08
CA ILE A 35 -17.10 1.33 -19.60
C ILE A 35 -18.12 1.88 -18.59
N SER A 36 -18.08 3.19 -18.37
CA SER A 36 -19.23 3.90 -17.81
C SER A 36 -20.12 4.25 -18.99
N THR A 37 -21.35 3.72 -19.01
CA THR A 37 -22.39 4.18 -19.94
C THR A 37 -22.84 5.62 -19.65
N ARG A 38 -22.39 6.21 -18.53
CA ARG A 38 -22.62 7.62 -18.18
C ARG A 38 -21.57 8.54 -18.80
N PRO A 39 -21.97 9.69 -19.34
CA PRO A 39 -21.05 10.71 -19.81
C PRO A 39 -20.45 11.47 -18.61
N GLY A 40 -19.36 10.95 -18.05
CA GLY A 40 -18.53 11.65 -17.06
C GLY A 40 -18.45 11.02 -15.66
N PRO A 41 -17.64 11.62 -14.76
CA PRO A 41 -17.46 11.15 -13.39
C PRO A 41 -18.73 11.30 -12.56
N LEU A 42 -18.91 10.44 -11.55
CA LEU A 42 -20.06 10.49 -10.63
C LEU A 42 -20.08 11.75 -9.75
N GLY A 43 -18.91 12.37 -9.57
CA GLY A 43 -18.71 13.58 -8.79
C GLY A 43 -17.22 13.91 -8.69
N ARG A 44 -16.91 15.07 -8.11
CA ARG A 44 -15.53 15.51 -7.85
C ARG A 44 -15.24 15.45 -6.36
N ILE A 45 -14.08 14.88 -6.00
CA ILE A 45 -13.63 14.73 -4.63
C ILE A 45 -12.28 15.43 -4.48
N ALA A 46 -12.18 16.32 -3.50
CA ALA A 46 -10.93 16.91 -3.06
C ALA A 46 -10.39 16.14 -1.85
N ILE A 47 -9.15 15.67 -1.93
CA ILE A 47 -8.45 15.00 -0.84
C ILE A 47 -7.35 15.93 -0.34
N ILE A 48 -7.27 16.16 0.98
CA ILE A 48 -6.25 17.00 1.59
C ILE A 48 -5.20 16.11 2.28
N GLY A 49 -3.97 16.16 1.77
CA GLY A 49 -2.80 15.40 2.23
C GLY A 49 -2.46 14.22 1.31
N ALA A 50 -1.22 14.21 0.77
CA ALA A 50 -0.66 13.12 -0.03
C ALA A 50 0.17 12.14 0.83
N GLY A 51 -0.35 11.80 2.01
CA GLY A 51 0.16 10.69 2.83
C GLY A 51 -0.35 9.33 2.34
N VAL A 52 0.09 8.26 3.02
CA VAL A 52 -0.35 6.88 2.74
C VAL A 52 -1.88 6.78 2.70
N THR A 53 -2.57 7.39 3.67
CA THR A 53 -4.03 7.38 3.74
C THR A 53 -4.68 8.14 2.57
N GLY A 54 -4.20 9.35 2.25
CA GLY A 54 -4.75 10.17 1.17
C GLY A 54 -4.60 9.52 -0.21
N ILE A 55 -3.45 8.91 -0.49
CA ILE A 55 -3.20 8.17 -1.74
C ILE A 55 -4.11 6.94 -1.81
N SER A 56 -4.24 6.17 -0.73
CA SER A 56 -5.16 5.01 -0.69
C SER A 56 -6.62 5.41 -0.87
N SER A 57 -7.06 6.51 -0.25
CA SER A 57 -8.40 7.06 -0.45
C SER A 57 -8.63 7.50 -1.90
N ALA A 58 -7.64 8.14 -2.53
CA ALA A 58 -7.72 8.57 -3.92
C ALA A 58 -7.90 7.37 -4.87
N ALA A 59 -7.07 6.33 -4.70
CA ALA A 59 -7.16 5.11 -5.49
C ALA A 59 -8.54 4.45 -5.36
N HIS A 60 -9.10 4.41 -4.15
CA HIS A 60 -10.43 3.88 -3.91
C HIS A 60 -11.53 4.71 -4.60
N CYS A 61 -11.49 6.04 -4.47
CA CYS A 61 -12.47 6.93 -5.10
C CYS A 61 -12.41 6.87 -6.65
N ILE A 62 -11.21 6.86 -7.24
CA ILE A 62 -11.03 6.74 -8.70
C ILE A 62 -11.61 5.41 -9.20
N THR A 63 -11.36 4.31 -8.48
CA THR A 63 -11.90 2.98 -8.82
C THR A 63 -13.43 2.94 -8.81
N ASN A 64 -14.06 3.79 -8.00
CA ASN A 64 -15.52 3.93 -7.92
C ASN A 64 -16.10 4.98 -8.89
N GLY A 65 -15.31 5.52 -9.83
CA GLY A 65 -15.81 6.40 -10.88
C GLY A 65 -15.93 7.88 -10.50
N PHE A 66 -15.23 8.31 -9.45
CA PHE A 66 -15.13 9.72 -9.08
C PHE A 66 -13.89 10.38 -9.72
N GLU A 67 -14.00 11.66 -10.02
CA GLU A 67 -12.86 12.51 -10.36
C GLU A 67 -12.21 12.99 -9.05
N VAL A 68 -10.92 12.78 -8.89
CA VAL A 68 -10.23 13.05 -7.62
C VAL A 68 -9.06 14.00 -7.84
N VAL A 69 -8.96 15.00 -6.97
CA VAL A 69 -7.80 15.91 -6.88
C VAL A 69 -7.22 15.82 -5.48
N ILE A 70 -5.91 15.59 -5.39
CA ILE A 70 -5.18 15.56 -4.11
C ILE A 70 -4.43 16.89 -3.96
N PHE A 71 -4.62 17.55 -2.82
CA PHE A 71 -3.89 18.73 -2.42
C PHE A 71 -2.89 18.37 -1.33
N GLU A 72 -1.61 18.60 -1.57
CA GLU A 72 -0.55 18.44 -0.57
C GLU A 72 0.08 19.81 -0.31
N ALA A 73 0.25 20.15 0.97
CA ALA A 73 0.80 21.43 1.37
C ALA A 73 2.30 21.52 1.06
N ARG A 74 2.98 20.37 0.93
CA ARG A 74 4.42 20.28 0.71
C ARG A 74 4.80 19.88 -0.72
N PRO A 75 6.05 20.13 -1.14
CA PRO A 75 6.55 19.69 -2.46
C PRO A 75 6.69 18.17 -2.60
N SER A 76 6.68 17.43 -1.49
CA SER A 76 6.94 15.99 -1.46
C SER A 76 5.75 15.19 -0.92
N ILE A 77 5.43 14.08 -1.59
CA ILE A 77 4.43 13.10 -1.14
C ILE A 77 4.98 12.16 -0.04
N GLY A 78 4.10 11.43 0.64
CA GLY A 78 4.44 10.44 1.68
C GLY A 78 4.05 10.85 3.10
N GLY A 79 3.45 12.03 3.28
CA GLY A 79 2.94 12.50 4.58
C GLY A 79 4.05 12.57 5.64
N VAL A 80 3.83 11.94 6.80
CA VAL A 80 4.80 11.92 7.91
C VAL A 80 6.15 11.35 7.48
N TRP A 81 6.18 10.34 6.60
CA TRP A 81 7.41 9.73 6.11
C TRP A 81 8.24 10.63 5.20
N SER A 82 7.68 11.75 4.74
CA SER A 82 8.46 12.78 4.03
C SER A 82 9.35 13.59 4.99
N GLN A 83 8.99 13.67 6.28
CA GLN A 83 9.58 14.60 7.25
C GLN A 83 10.51 13.95 8.28
N VAL A 84 10.28 12.68 8.63
CA VAL A 84 11.01 12.02 9.73
C VAL A 84 12.49 11.80 9.42
N THR A 85 13.35 11.66 10.42
CA THR A 85 14.78 11.41 10.17
C THR A 85 14.99 10.03 9.51
N ALA A 86 16.09 9.83 8.79
CA ALA A 86 16.42 8.55 8.15
C ALA A 86 16.44 7.37 9.15
N SER A 87 16.82 7.65 10.41
CA SER A 87 16.84 6.67 11.50
C SER A 87 15.46 6.31 12.06
N SER A 88 14.40 7.03 11.68
CA SER A 88 13.04 6.74 12.14
C SER A 88 12.51 5.48 11.48
N GLY A 89 12.05 4.53 12.29
CA GLY A 89 11.43 3.28 11.85
C GLY A 89 9.97 3.17 12.27
N LEU A 90 9.30 2.19 11.69
CA LEU A 90 7.92 1.85 12.06
C LEU A 90 7.87 1.33 13.51
N GLN A 91 6.92 1.83 14.32
CA GLN A 91 6.72 1.36 15.70
C GLN A 91 5.83 0.12 15.79
N ILE A 92 4.94 -0.08 14.81
CA ILE A 92 4.08 -1.26 14.70
C ILE A 92 4.72 -2.30 13.76
N HIS A 93 4.37 -3.58 13.91
CA HIS A 93 4.91 -4.61 13.03
C HIS A 93 4.52 -4.36 11.57
N SER A 94 5.44 -4.57 10.64
CA SER A 94 5.30 -4.24 9.21
C SER A 94 4.11 -4.95 8.53
N MET A 95 3.72 -6.11 9.06
CA MET A 95 2.50 -6.82 8.63
C MET A 95 1.22 -5.98 8.82
N LEU A 96 1.18 -5.15 9.87
CA LEU A 96 0.04 -4.27 10.17
C LEU A 96 0.11 -2.96 9.37
N TYR A 97 1.31 -2.53 8.94
CA TYR A 97 1.52 -1.33 8.14
C TYR A 97 1.66 -1.66 6.66
N ARG A 98 0.62 -2.25 6.07
CA ARG A 98 0.62 -2.63 4.66
C ARG A 98 -0.63 -2.08 3.97
N PHE A 99 -0.45 -0.95 3.29
CA PHE A 99 -1.53 -0.20 2.63
C PHE A 99 -1.86 -0.70 1.22
N HIS A 100 -1.01 -1.55 0.63
CA HIS A 100 -1.29 -2.17 -0.66
C HIS A 100 -0.75 -3.62 -0.69
N PRO A 101 -1.48 -4.60 -1.27
CA PRO A 101 -1.08 -6.00 -1.25
C PRO A 101 0.28 -6.31 -1.91
N SER A 102 0.76 -5.46 -2.82
CA SER A 102 2.08 -5.61 -3.47
C SER A 102 3.26 -5.10 -2.61
N VAL A 103 2.98 -4.40 -1.52
CA VAL A 103 4.03 -3.87 -0.64
C VAL A 103 4.60 -5.02 0.18
N TRP A 104 5.90 -5.24 0.00
CA TRP A 104 6.69 -6.19 0.76
C TRP A 104 7.76 -5.43 1.53
N TRP A 105 7.82 -5.73 2.82
CA TRP A 105 8.82 -5.21 3.75
C TRP A 105 9.94 -6.23 3.91
N ARG A 106 11.19 -5.76 3.90
CA ARG A 106 12.39 -6.58 4.15
C ARG A 106 12.62 -6.87 5.63
N SER A 107 12.02 -6.05 6.50
CA SER A 107 12.16 -6.14 7.95
C SER A 107 10.79 -6.14 8.64
N ALA A 108 10.75 -6.73 9.85
CA ALA A 108 9.61 -6.62 10.77
C ALA A 108 9.31 -5.15 11.16
N TYR A 109 10.33 -4.31 11.16
CA TYR A 109 10.26 -2.87 11.44
C TYR A 109 11.07 -2.11 10.38
N PRO A 110 10.48 -1.80 9.22
CA PRO A 110 11.17 -1.10 8.14
C PRO A 110 11.52 0.33 8.57
N GLN A 111 12.67 0.82 8.09
CA GLN A 111 13.09 2.20 8.28
C GLN A 111 12.42 3.12 7.25
N ARG A 112 12.44 4.43 7.53
CA ARG A 112 11.85 5.47 6.66
C ARG A 112 12.21 5.30 5.19
N ASP A 113 13.47 5.03 4.86
CA ASP A 113 13.92 5.00 3.47
C ASP A 113 13.27 3.87 2.65
N GLU A 114 12.99 2.74 3.30
CA GLU A 114 12.25 1.64 2.69
C GLU A 114 10.79 2.04 2.44
N ILE A 115 10.16 2.70 3.41
CA ILE A 115 8.77 3.19 3.30
C ILE A 115 8.64 4.24 2.21
N ARG A 116 9.61 5.16 2.09
CA ARG A 116 9.61 6.20 1.05
C ARG A 116 9.71 5.58 -0.33
N THR A 117 10.63 4.62 -0.52
CA THR A 117 10.78 3.92 -1.81
C THR A 117 9.48 3.24 -2.22
N LYS A 118 8.83 2.54 -1.30
CA LYS A 118 7.58 1.80 -1.58
C LYS A 118 6.33 2.67 -1.72
N GLY A 119 6.36 3.90 -1.24
CA GLY A 119 5.24 4.84 -1.35
C GLY A 119 5.26 5.71 -2.61
N GLN A 120 6.34 5.64 -3.40
CA GLN A 120 6.51 6.41 -4.64
C GLN A 120 6.30 5.58 -5.92
N ASP A 121 6.28 4.24 -5.80
CA ASP A 121 5.96 3.28 -6.87
C ASP A 121 4.44 3.13 -7.06
#